data_AF-A0A7W4JQN5-F1
#
_entry.id   AF-A0A7W4JQN5-F1
#
_cell.length_a   1.000
_cell.length_b   1.000
_cell.length_c   1.000
_cell.angle_alpha   90.00
_cell.angle_beta   90.00
_cell.angle_gamma   90.00
#
_symmetry.space_group_name_H-M   'P 1'
#
loop_
_entity.id
_entity.type
_entity.pdbx_description
1 polymer ?
#
loop_
_entity_poly.entity_id
_entity_poly.type
_entity_poly.pdbx_seq_one_letter_code
_entity_poly.pdbx_strand_id
1 'polypeptide(L)'
;MGPPAPGGASPSRRLNPVSPVFPPAPERNPPVSHPPASPDRVTPADLLSAVEAVVRDEADLIANTANIAALLFEALPTLNWAGFYFLRDGQLVLGPFQGRIACTRIAMGRGVCGTAAAQRRTIVVPDVHLFPGHIACDAASESEIVVPIVAGETLVGVLDIDSPVKNRFSPADQSLLEGVVALLVRTLPA
;
A
#
# COMPACT_ATOMS: atom_id res chain seq x y z
N MET A 1 38.40 70.52 3.76
CA MET A 1 37.31 69.53 3.97
C MET A 1 36.47 69.48 2.71
N GLY A 2 36.69 68.46 1.87
CA GLY A 2 35.83 68.13 0.72
C GLY A 2 35.21 66.74 0.96
N PRO A 3 33.99 66.47 0.46
CA PRO A 3 33.26 65.25 0.82
C PRO A 3 33.93 64.00 0.22
N PRO A 4 33.74 62.82 0.81
CA PRO A 4 34.28 61.58 0.26
C PRO A 4 33.55 61.20 -1.04
N ALA A 5 34.29 60.67 -2.00
CA ALA A 5 33.75 60.14 -3.26
C ALA A 5 32.81 58.94 -3.00
N PRO A 6 31.75 58.74 -3.81
CA PRO A 6 30.84 57.62 -3.63
C PRO A 6 31.52 56.30 -3.98
N GLY A 7 31.32 55.29 -3.14
CA GLY A 7 31.86 53.94 -3.31
C GLY A 7 31.41 53.32 -4.63
N GLY A 8 32.39 52.84 -5.42
CA GLY A 8 32.13 52.06 -6.61
C GLY A 8 31.50 50.72 -6.23
N ALA A 9 30.26 50.51 -6.66
CA ALA A 9 29.62 49.20 -6.58
C ALA A 9 30.39 48.19 -7.45
N SER A 10 30.83 47.09 -6.86
CA SER A 10 31.35 45.93 -7.60
C SER A 10 30.32 45.49 -8.65
N PRO A 11 30.73 45.17 -9.89
CA PRO A 11 29.79 44.70 -10.90
C PRO A 11 29.21 43.37 -10.43
N SER A 12 27.92 43.37 -10.14
CA SER A 12 27.14 42.16 -9.89
C SER A 12 27.27 41.25 -11.10
N ARG A 13 28.08 40.20 -10.97
CA ARG A 13 28.30 39.16 -11.97
C ARG A 13 26.95 38.46 -12.17
N ARG A 14 26.22 38.82 -13.23
CA ARG A 14 25.01 38.08 -13.62
C ARG A 14 25.45 36.67 -13.97
N LEU A 15 25.06 35.71 -13.14
CA LEU A 15 25.15 34.30 -13.48
C LEU A 15 24.14 34.07 -14.60
N ASN A 16 24.61 33.63 -15.77
CA ASN A 16 23.72 33.18 -16.83
C ASN A 16 22.90 31.98 -16.31
N PRO A 17 21.58 31.92 -16.57
CA PRO A 17 20.79 30.76 -16.20
C PRO A 17 21.30 29.56 -17.00
N VAL A 18 21.92 28.60 -16.31
CA VAL A 18 22.21 27.30 -16.89
C VAL A 18 20.89 26.54 -16.85
N SER A 19 20.18 26.51 -17.97
CA SER A 19 19.01 25.66 -18.11
C SER A 19 19.44 24.20 -17.89
N PRO A 20 18.81 23.46 -16.97
CA PRO A 20 19.11 22.03 -16.82
C PRO A 20 18.82 21.34 -18.15
N VAL A 21 19.85 20.74 -18.74
CA VAL A 21 19.70 19.83 -19.89
C VAL A 21 19.19 18.52 -19.31
N PHE A 22 17.88 18.32 -19.36
CA PHE A 22 17.30 17.02 -19.04
C PHE A 22 17.58 16.03 -20.18
N PRO A 23 17.94 14.77 -19.87
CA PRO A 23 17.97 13.73 -20.89
C PRO A 23 16.59 13.62 -21.55
N PRO A 24 16.53 13.22 -22.84
CA PRO A 24 15.24 12.98 -23.50
C PRO A 24 14.43 11.98 -22.69
N ALA A 25 13.12 12.25 -22.56
CA ALA A 25 12.21 11.32 -21.90
C ALA A 25 12.31 9.94 -22.60
N PRO A 26 12.33 8.83 -21.84
CA PRO A 26 12.29 7.50 -22.44
C PRO A 26 11.06 7.38 -23.35
N GLU A 27 11.18 6.57 -24.41
CA GLU A 27 10.06 6.25 -25.30
C GLU A 27 8.84 5.86 -24.47
N ARG A 28 7.70 6.48 -24.76
CA ARG A 28 6.44 6.14 -24.08
C ARG A 28 6.13 4.69 -24.40
N ASN A 29 6.08 3.84 -23.37
CA ASN A 29 5.51 2.51 -23.49
C ASN A 29 4.15 2.60 -24.18
N PRO A 30 3.76 1.58 -24.98
CA PRO A 30 2.44 1.53 -25.57
C PRO A 30 1.37 1.68 -24.48
N PRO A 31 0.20 2.27 -24.80
CA PRO A 31 -0.85 2.48 -23.81
C PRO A 31 -1.24 1.15 -23.20
N VAL A 32 -1.13 1.06 -21.88
CA VAL A 32 -1.62 -0.08 -21.11
C VAL A 32 -3.12 -0.17 -21.35
N SER A 33 -3.58 -1.33 -21.82
CA SER A 33 -4.99 -1.61 -21.98
C SER A 33 -5.68 -1.41 -20.63
N HIS A 34 -6.61 -0.46 -20.56
CA HIS A 34 -7.43 -0.31 -19.37
C HIS A 34 -8.32 -1.56 -19.27
N PRO A 35 -8.43 -2.21 -18.10
CA PRO A 35 -9.48 -3.19 -17.91
C PRO A 35 -10.83 -2.50 -18.21
N PRO A 36 -11.76 -3.18 -18.91
CA PRO A 36 -13.08 -2.60 -19.14
C PRO A 36 -13.71 -2.23 -17.79
N ALA A 37 -14.35 -1.06 -17.71
CA ALA A 37 -15.18 -0.73 -16.56
C ALA A 37 -16.34 -1.73 -16.52
N SER A 38 -16.33 -2.63 -15.54
CA SER A 38 -17.43 -3.58 -15.34
C SER A 38 -18.69 -2.82 -14.91
N PRO A 39 -19.85 -3.05 -15.55
CA PRO A 39 -21.09 -2.32 -15.26
C PRO A 39 -21.76 -2.73 -13.94
N ASP A 40 -21.34 -3.84 -13.31
CA ASP A 40 -21.78 -4.29 -11.98
C ASP A 40 -20.62 -4.18 -10.98
N ARG A 41 -20.92 -3.71 -9.76
CA ARG A 41 -19.92 -3.66 -8.66
C ARG A 41 -19.36 -5.07 -8.42
N VAL A 42 -18.04 -5.18 -8.29
CA VAL A 42 -17.38 -6.45 -7.95
C VAL A 42 -17.95 -6.98 -6.63
N THR A 43 -18.31 -8.26 -6.56
CA THR A 43 -18.80 -8.88 -5.32
C THR A 43 -17.71 -9.73 -4.66
N PRO A 44 -17.85 -10.14 -3.39
CA PRO A 44 -16.89 -11.05 -2.77
C PRO A 44 -16.72 -12.38 -3.54
N ALA A 45 -17.76 -12.84 -4.24
CA ALA A 45 -17.70 -14.06 -5.04
C ALA A 45 -16.85 -13.90 -6.32
N ASP A 46 -16.79 -12.69 -6.87
CA ASP A 46 -16.03 -12.36 -8.08
C ASP A 46 -14.60 -11.91 -7.78
N LEU A 47 -14.26 -11.69 -6.50
CA LEU A 47 -13.02 -11.01 -6.12
C LEU A 47 -11.77 -11.75 -6.60
N LEU A 48 -11.70 -13.08 -6.45
CA LEU A 48 -10.51 -13.84 -6.86
C LEU A 48 -10.31 -13.82 -8.39
N SER A 49 -11.40 -13.93 -9.16
CA SER A 49 -11.31 -13.89 -10.62
C SER A 49 -10.97 -12.48 -11.11
N ALA A 50 -11.50 -11.44 -10.46
CA ALA A 50 -11.15 -10.05 -10.74
C ALA A 50 -9.67 -9.77 -10.43
N VAL A 51 -9.16 -10.22 -9.27
CA VAL A 51 -7.75 -10.10 -8.91
C VAL A 51 -6.87 -10.85 -9.91
N GLU A 52 -7.19 -12.09 -10.25
CA GLU A 52 -6.42 -12.87 -11.23
C GLU A 52 -6.37 -12.17 -12.61
N ALA A 53 -7.47 -11.56 -13.04
CA ALA A 53 -7.51 -10.83 -14.31
C ALA A 53 -6.59 -9.59 -14.31
N VAL A 54 -6.53 -8.86 -13.19
CA VAL A 54 -5.69 -7.67 -13.07
C VAL A 54 -4.20 -8.01 -13.02
N VAL A 55 -3.83 -9.08 -12.32
CA VAL A 55 -2.41 -9.40 -12.08
C VAL A 55 -1.79 -10.29 -13.15
N ARG A 56 -2.58 -10.85 -14.08
CA ARG A 56 -2.14 -11.87 -15.06
C ARG A 56 -0.93 -11.46 -15.88
N ASP A 57 -0.96 -10.24 -16.41
CA ASP A 57 0.02 -9.73 -17.37
C ASP A 57 0.78 -8.51 -16.82
N GLU A 58 0.74 -8.29 -15.50
CA GLU A 58 1.39 -7.18 -14.81
C GLU A 58 2.33 -7.70 -13.70
N ALA A 59 3.56 -7.23 -13.71
CA ALA A 59 4.61 -7.62 -12.77
C ALA A 59 4.96 -6.51 -11.77
N ASP A 60 4.54 -5.26 -12.02
CA ASP A 60 4.79 -4.15 -11.13
C ASP A 60 4.00 -4.31 -9.82
N LEU A 61 4.74 -4.43 -8.73
CA LEU A 61 4.19 -4.64 -7.40
C LEU A 61 3.23 -3.52 -6.98
N ILE A 62 3.55 -2.27 -7.33
CA ILE A 62 2.74 -1.11 -6.93
C ILE A 62 1.44 -1.08 -7.73
N ALA A 63 1.49 -1.32 -9.04
CA ALA A 63 0.30 -1.42 -9.88
C ALA A 63 -0.65 -2.53 -9.42
N ASN A 64 -0.12 -3.74 -9.19
CA ASN A 64 -0.90 -4.88 -8.72
C ASN A 64 -1.54 -4.59 -7.36
N THR A 65 -0.75 -4.12 -6.38
CA THR A 65 -1.27 -3.87 -5.02
C THR A 65 -2.22 -2.68 -4.96
N ALA A 66 -2.04 -1.66 -5.79
CA ALA A 66 -3.00 -0.54 -5.91
C ALA A 66 -4.37 -1.02 -6.43
N ASN A 67 -4.39 -1.82 -7.51
CA ASN A 67 -5.63 -2.34 -8.06
C ASN A 67 -6.29 -3.37 -7.13
N ILE A 68 -5.51 -4.25 -6.49
CA ILE A 68 -6.05 -5.20 -5.50
C ILE A 68 -6.68 -4.44 -4.33
N ALA A 69 -6.04 -3.40 -3.80
CA ALA A 69 -6.63 -2.58 -2.73
C ALA A 69 -7.96 -1.95 -3.16
N ALA A 70 -8.05 -1.44 -4.39
CA ALA A 70 -9.28 -0.91 -4.95
C ALA A 70 -10.38 -1.99 -5.06
N LEU A 71 -10.07 -3.16 -5.62
CA LEU A 71 -11.01 -4.28 -5.74
C LEU A 71 -11.52 -4.77 -4.37
N LEU A 72 -10.63 -4.89 -3.39
CA LEU A 72 -10.99 -5.29 -2.02
C LEU A 72 -11.97 -4.29 -1.39
N PHE A 73 -11.67 -3.00 -1.50
CA PHE A 73 -12.47 -1.93 -0.89
C PHE A 73 -13.83 -1.75 -1.58
N GLU A 74 -13.92 -2.08 -2.87
CA GLU A 74 -15.19 -2.10 -3.60
C GLU A 74 -16.03 -3.34 -3.26
N ALA A 75 -15.40 -4.52 -3.23
CA ALA A 75 -16.10 -5.80 -3.17
C ALA A 75 -16.52 -6.21 -1.76
N LEU A 76 -15.72 -5.89 -0.75
CA LEU A 76 -15.99 -6.28 0.63
C LEU A 76 -16.76 -5.17 1.34
N PRO A 77 -18.00 -5.45 1.82
CA PRO A 77 -18.78 -4.43 2.50
C PRO A 77 -18.20 -4.12 3.88
N THR A 78 -18.45 -2.89 4.34
CA THR A 78 -18.17 -2.45 5.72
C THR A 78 -16.68 -2.50 6.06
N LEU A 79 -15.83 -2.04 5.14
CA LEU A 79 -14.42 -1.74 5.43
C LEU A 79 -14.23 -0.23 5.60
N ASN A 80 -13.31 0.17 6.47
CA ASN A 80 -12.82 1.55 6.55
C ASN A 80 -11.36 1.66 6.04
N TRP A 81 -10.64 0.55 5.94
CA TRP A 81 -9.29 0.50 5.39
C TRP A 81 -8.99 -0.84 4.72
N ALA A 82 -8.28 -0.81 3.58
CA ALA A 82 -7.74 -2.00 2.93
C ALA A 82 -6.46 -1.66 2.17
N GLY A 83 -5.36 -2.37 2.42
CA GLY A 83 -4.10 -2.03 1.79
C GLY A 83 -2.90 -2.83 2.25
N PHE A 84 -1.72 -2.34 1.90
CA PHE A 84 -0.50 -3.11 2.00
C PHE A 84 0.57 -2.39 2.82
N TYR A 85 1.38 -3.17 3.53
CA TYR A 85 2.66 -2.73 4.08
C TYR A 85 3.77 -3.65 3.61
N PHE A 86 4.90 -3.11 3.18
CA PHE A 86 6.04 -3.89 2.69
C PHE A 86 7.22 -3.85 3.67
N LEU A 87 7.91 -4.97 3.80
CA LEU A 87 9.12 -5.05 4.62
C LEU A 87 10.26 -4.27 3.95
N ARG A 88 10.78 -3.25 4.63
CA ARG A 88 11.95 -2.46 4.24
C ARG A 88 12.76 -2.13 5.49
N ASP A 89 14.06 -2.37 5.45
CA ASP A 89 14.99 -2.07 6.55
C ASP A 89 14.54 -2.62 7.92
N GLY A 90 13.96 -3.83 7.92
CA GLY A 90 13.48 -4.50 9.14
C GLY A 90 12.18 -3.94 9.71
N GLN A 91 11.45 -3.10 8.97
CA GLN A 91 10.16 -2.53 9.35
C GLN A 91 9.14 -2.68 8.24
N LEU A 92 7.86 -2.69 8.59
CA LEU A 92 6.76 -2.56 7.64
C LEU A 92 6.63 -1.08 7.25
N VAL A 93 6.58 -0.80 5.95
CA VAL A 93 6.41 0.53 5.38
C VAL A 93 5.15 0.57 4.52
N LEU A 94 4.34 1.60 4.70
CA LEU A 94 3.05 1.77 4.02
C LEU A 94 3.21 1.71 2.49
N GLY A 95 2.41 0.84 1.86
CA GLY A 95 2.26 0.70 0.42
C GLY A 95 0.91 1.24 -0.08
N PRO A 96 0.43 0.82 -1.27
CA PRO A 96 -0.88 1.20 -1.77
C PRO A 96 -2.03 0.76 -0.86
N PHE A 97 -3.07 1.59 -0.74
CA PHE A 97 -4.22 1.32 0.10
C PHE A 97 -5.45 2.14 -0.34
N GLN A 98 -6.62 1.78 0.20
CA GLN A 98 -7.86 2.54 0.17
C GLN A 98 -8.31 2.81 1.61
N GLY A 99 -8.65 4.07 1.91
CA GLY A 99 -9.08 4.48 3.26
C GLY A 99 -8.49 5.82 3.68
N ARG A 100 -8.55 6.12 4.98
CA ARG A 100 -7.93 7.31 5.57
C ARG A 100 -6.40 7.15 5.69
N ILE A 101 -5.72 8.26 6.00
CA ILE A 101 -4.28 8.24 6.26
C ILE A 101 -3.94 7.23 7.36
N ALA A 102 -2.83 6.52 7.20
CA ALA A 102 -2.37 5.49 8.12
C ALA A 102 -0.92 5.73 8.57
N CYS A 103 -0.46 4.95 9.54
CA CYS A 103 0.92 5.04 10.03
C CYS A 103 1.91 4.68 8.91
N THR A 104 2.93 5.50 8.67
CA THR A 104 3.88 5.23 7.56
C THR A 104 4.80 4.04 7.82
N ARG A 105 5.14 3.78 9.09
CA ARG A 105 6.06 2.70 9.50
C ARG A 105 5.53 1.96 10.71
N ILE A 106 5.67 0.63 10.69
CA ILE A 106 5.29 -0.27 11.79
C ILE A 106 6.49 -1.20 12.08
N ALA A 107 6.90 -1.27 13.34
CA ALA A 107 7.98 -2.16 13.75
C ALA A 107 7.51 -3.62 13.80
N MET A 108 8.41 -4.56 13.53
CA MET A 108 8.12 -5.99 13.63
C MET A 108 7.67 -6.36 15.05
N GLY A 109 6.63 -7.20 15.15
CA GLY A 109 6.01 -7.61 16.41
C GLY A 109 5.18 -6.54 17.12
N ARG A 110 4.95 -5.38 16.50
CA ARG A 110 4.18 -4.27 17.09
C ARG A 110 2.85 -4.09 16.37
N GLY A 111 1.77 -3.96 17.13
CA GLY A 111 0.41 -3.96 16.59
C GLY A 111 0.05 -5.29 15.91
N VAL A 112 -1.14 -5.36 15.32
CA VAL A 112 -1.61 -6.57 14.64
C VAL A 112 -0.76 -6.82 13.39
N CYS A 113 -0.58 -5.80 12.55
CA CYS A 113 0.31 -5.81 11.38
C CYS A 113 1.71 -6.37 11.67
N GLY A 114 2.43 -5.77 12.63
CA GLY A 114 3.78 -6.21 12.96
C GLY A 114 3.81 -7.62 13.57
N THR A 115 2.76 -8.01 14.31
CA THR A 115 2.66 -9.36 14.88
C THR A 115 2.44 -10.42 13.81
N ALA A 116 1.54 -10.18 12.85
CA ALA A 116 1.29 -11.08 11.73
C ALA A 116 2.55 -11.24 10.87
N ALA A 117 3.24 -10.15 10.59
CA ALA A 117 4.53 -10.15 9.90
C ALA A 117 5.60 -10.98 10.64
N ALA A 118 5.77 -10.77 11.96
CA ALA A 118 6.76 -11.50 12.75
C ALA A 118 6.46 -13.00 12.86
N GLN A 119 5.18 -13.36 12.95
CA GLN A 119 4.74 -14.75 13.11
C GLN A 119 4.53 -15.47 11.77
N ARG A 120 4.54 -14.73 10.65
CA ARG A 120 4.26 -15.24 9.29
C ARG A 120 2.97 -16.07 9.24
N ARG A 121 1.96 -15.63 9.98
CA ARG A 121 0.63 -16.22 9.98
C ARG A 121 -0.44 -15.15 9.94
N THR A 122 -1.57 -15.48 9.32
CA THR A 122 -2.76 -14.63 9.35
C THR A 122 -3.22 -14.42 10.79
N ILE A 123 -3.60 -13.19 11.12
CA ILE A 123 -4.17 -12.82 12.41
C ILE A 123 -5.53 -12.18 12.16
N VAL A 124 -6.56 -12.71 12.82
CA VAL A 124 -7.92 -12.17 12.80
C VAL A 124 -8.21 -11.62 14.20
N VAL A 125 -8.56 -10.34 14.29
CA VAL A 125 -8.80 -9.64 15.54
C VAL A 125 -10.27 -9.20 15.59
N PRO A 126 -11.12 -9.86 16.39
CA PRO A 126 -12.54 -9.53 16.47
C PRO A 126 -12.83 -8.20 17.17
N ASP A 127 -11.93 -7.73 18.04
CA ASP A 127 -11.99 -6.45 18.73
C ASP A 127 -10.56 -5.91 18.91
N VAL A 128 -10.19 -4.89 18.15
CA VAL A 128 -8.81 -4.34 18.15
C VAL A 128 -8.44 -3.72 19.50
N HIS A 129 -9.41 -3.25 20.27
CA HIS A 129 -9.17 -2.65 21.58
C HIS A 129 -8.75 -3.69 22.64
N LEU A 130 -9.04 -4.97 22.37
CA LEU A 130 -8.63 -6.08 23.23
C LEU A 130 -7.28 -6.68 22.81
N PHE A 131 -6.71 -6.26 21.67
CA PHE A 131 -5.45 -6.79 21.18
C PHE A 131 -4.26 -6.18 21.95
N PRO A 132 -3.41 -7.00 22.60
CA PRO A 132 -2.26 -6.50 23.35
C PRO A 132 -1.28 -5.73 22.46
N GLY A 133 -0.98 -4.48 22.84
CA GLY A 133 -0.05 -3.64 22.08
C GLY A 133 -0.63 -3.11 20.77
N HIS A 134 -1.96 -3.01 20.66
CA HIS A 134 -2.66 -2.35 19.56
C HIS A 134 -2.11 -0.93 19.32
N ILE A 135 -1.88 -0.62 18.04
CA ILE A 135 -1.45 0.69 17.56
C ILE A 135 -2.59 1.21 16.70
N ALA A 136 -3.50 1.96 17.31
CA ALA A 136 -4.60 2.56 16.55
C ALA A 136 -4.07 3.70 15.68
N CYS A 137 -4.09 3.54 14.36
CA CYS A 137 -3.83 4.62 13.40
C CYS A 137 -5.16 5.26 12.93
N ASP A 138 -6.24 4.47 12.82
CA ASP A 138 -7.61 4.95 12.67
C ASP A 138 -8.43 4.61 13.93
N ALA A 139 -9.05 5.62 14.54
CA ALA A 139 -9.89 5.43 15.72
C ALA A 139 -11.24 4.79 15.39
N ALA A 140 -11.61 4.71 14.11
CA ALA A 140 -12.85 4.07 13.67
C ALA A 140 -12.73 2.54 13.54
N SER A 141 -11.52 1.97 13.46
CA SER A 141 -11.33 0.53 13.30
C SER A 141 -11.69 -0.22 14.59
N GLU A 142 -12.56 -1.21 14.47
CA GLU A 142 -13.10 -2.03 15.57
C GLU A 142 -12.69 -3.50 15.45
N SER A 143 -12.48 -4.01 14.22
CA SER A 143 -11.86 -5.32 13.95
C SER A 143 -10.88 -5.23 12.79
N GLU A 144 -9.91 -6.13 12.75
CA GLU A 144 -8.80 -6.12 11.79
C GLU A 144 -8.48 -7.57 11.36
N ILE A 145 -8.10 -7.77 10.10
CA ILE A 145 -7.46 -9.00 9.62
C ILE A 145 -6.20 -8.65 8.85
N VAL A 146 -5.09 -9.29 9.24
CA VAL A 146 -3.79 -9.12 8.58
C VAL A 146 -3.32 -10.44 8.02
N VAL A 147 -3.05 -10.48 6.72
CA VAL A 147 -2.55 -11.65 6.00
C VAL A 147 -1.08 -11.40 5.57
N PRO A 148 -0.12 -12.22 5.99
CA PRO A 148 1.28 -12.07 5.60
C PRO A 148 1.50 -12.44 4.13
N ILE A 149 2.33 -11.66 3.44
CA ILE A 149 2.74 -11.89 2.05
C ILE A 149 4.11 -12.55 2.09
N VAL A 150 4.15 -13.87 1.89
CA VAL A 150 5.37 -14.67 1.95
C VAL A 150 5.63 -15.30 0.58
N ALA A 151 6.79 -14.99 -0.01
CA ALA A 151 7.27 -15.59 -1.25
C ALA A 151 8.42 -16.55 -0.92
N GLY A 152 8.16 -17.86 -1.01
CA GLY A 152 9.09 -18.88 -0.53
C GLY A 152 9.31 -18.76 0.99
N GLU A 153 10.55 -18.49 1.42
CA GLU A 153 10.89 -18.24 2.83
C GLU A 153 10.94 -16.75 3.18
N THR A 154 10.77 -15.87 2.18
CA THR A 154 10.94 -14.43 2.31
C THR A 154 9.63 -13.76 2.65
N LEU A 155 9.61 -13.01 3.75
CA LEU A 155 8.50 -12.10 4.07
C LEU A 155 8.64 -10.84 3.23
N VAL A 156 7.65 -10.59 2.36
CA VAL A 156 7.59 -9.41 1.49
C VAL A 156 6.86 -8.27 2.17
N GLY A 157 5.82 -8.58 2.95
CA GLY A 157 4.95 -7.60 3.57
C GLY A 157 3.71 -8.22 4.20
N VAL A 158 2.66 -7.42 4.36
CA VAL A 158 1.33 -7.84 4.81
C VAL A 158 0.24 -7.14 3.99
N LEU A 159 -0.86 -7.85 3.77
CA LEU A 159 -2.17 -7.27 3.46
C LEU A 159 -2.88 -7.00 4.78
N ASP A 160 -3.41 -5.80 4.94
CA ASP A 160 -4.10 -5.34 6.13
C ASP A 160 -5.49 -4.80 5.75
N ILE A 161 -6.50 -5.20 6.52
CA ILE A 161 -7.91 -4.88 6.27
C ILE A 161 -8.58 -4.55 7.60
N ASP A 162 -9.12 -3.34 7.71
CA ASP A 162 -9.86 -2.86 8.87
C ASP A 162 -11.35 -2.74 8.60
N SER A 163 -12.12 -2.88 9.67
CA SER A 163 -13.55 -2.63 9.68
C SER A 163 -14.00 -1.80 10.87
N PRO A 164 -14.97 -0.88 10.71
CA PRO A 164 -15.55 -0.13 11.81
C PRO A 164 -16.60 -0.92 12.60
N VAL A 165 -16.72 -2.23 12.37
CA VAL A 165 -17.57 -3.12 13.16
C VAL A 165 -16.72 -4.23 13.78
N LYS A 166 -17.04 -4.60 15.02
CA LYS A 166 -16.42 -5.75 15.69
C LYS A 166 -16.81 -7.06 15.00
N ASN A 167 -15.95 -8.07 15.11
CA ASN A 167 -16.17 -9.42 14.57
C ASN A 167 -16.54 -9.42 13.07
N ARG A 168 -15.96 -8.51 12.27
CA ARG A 168 -16.29 -8.40 10.84
C ARG A 168 -15.86 -9.63 10.04
N PHE A 169 -14.69 -10.18 10.37
CA PHE A 169 -14.00 -11.16 9.52
C PHE A 169 -14.30 -12.58 9.98
N SER A 170 -14.94 -13.34 9.10
CA SER A 170 -15.24 -14.75 9.26
C SER A 170 -14.11 -15.64 8.72
N PRO A 171 -14.14 -16.96 8.98
CA PRO A 171 -13.23 -17.90 8.33
C PRO A 171 -13.29 -17.86 6.79
N ALA A 172 -14.47 -17.55 6.22
CA ALA A 172 -14.62 -17.41 4.78
C ALA A 172 -13.90 -16.15 4.25
N ASP A 173 -13.98 -15.03 4.98
CA ASP A 173 -13.21 -13.82 4.64
C ASP A 173 -11.71 -14.11 4.72
N GLN A 174 -11.25 -14.83 5.75
CA GLN A 174 -9.85 -15.23 5.88
C GLN A 174 -9.37 -16.04 4.67
N SER A 175 -10.09 -17.11 4.31
CA SER A 175 -9.71 -17.95 3.15
C SER A 175 -9.73 -17.16 1.84
N LEU A 176 -10.68 -16.24 1.67
CA LEU A 176 -10.76 -15.36 0.50
C LEU A 176 -9.53 -14.45 0.39
N LEU A 177 -9.16 -13.78 1.49
CA LEU A 177 -8.04 -12.84 1.54
C LEU A 177 -6.68 -13.55 1.40
N GLU A 178 -6.54 -14.74 1.98
CA GLU A 178 -5.37 -15.61 1.75
C GLU A 178 -5.25 -16.01 0.27
N GLY A 179 -6.37 -16.28 -0.40
CA GLY A 179 -6.40 -16.52 -1.85
C GLY A 179 -5.96 -15.31 -2.67
N VAL A 180 -6.37 -14.10 -2.29
CA VAL A 180 -5.93 -12.84 -2.92
C VAL A 180 -4.41 -12.67 -2.79
N VAL A 181 -3.87 -12.88 -1.58
CA VAL A 181 -2.41 -12.82 -1.35
C VAL A 181 -1.68 -13.89 -2.16
N ALA A 182 -2.21 -15.11 -2.26
CA ALA A 182 -1.61 -16.17 -3.07
C ALA A 182 -1.52 -15.79 -4.56
N LEU A 183 -2.53 -15.12 -5.12
CA LEU A 183 -2.50 -14.60 -6.49
C LEU A 183 -1.42 -13.53 -6.67
N LEU A 184 -1.28 -12.61 -5.71
CA LEU A 184 -0.22 -11.61 -5.73
C LEU A 184 1.17 -12.25 -5.65
N VAL A 185 1.37 -13.24 -4.76
CA VAL A 185 2.68 -13.92 -4.60
C VAL A 185 3.13 -14.58 -5.90
N ARG A 186 2.21 -15.09 -6.73
CA ARG A 186 2.53 -15.67 -8.04
C ARG A 186 3.15 -14.68 -9.03
N THR A 187 2.96 -13.37 -8.84
CA THR A 187 3.53 -12.34 -9.72
C THR A 187 4.88 -11.83 -9.23
N LEU A 188 5.31 -12.23 -8.02
CA LEU A 188 6.57 -11.78 -7.47
C LEU A 188 7.73 -12.56 -8.10
N PRO A 189 8.90 -11.92 -8.30
CA PRO A 189 10.09 -12.62 -8.73
C PRO A 189 10.46 -13.71 -7.70
N ALA A 190 10.94 -14.83 -8.21
CA ALA A 190 11.44 -15.96 -7.41
C ALA A 190 12.71 -15.60 -6.62
#